data_AF-A0A7X0CMG7-F1
#
_entry.id   AF-A0A7X0CMG7-F1
#
_cell.length_a   1.000
_cell.length_b   1.000
_cell.length_c   1.000
_cell.angle_alpha   90.00
_cell.angle_beta   90.00
_cell.angle_gamma   90.00
#
_symmetry.space_group_name_H-M   'P 1'
#
loop_
_entity.id
_entity.type
_entity.pdbx_description
1 polymer ?
#
loop_
_entity_poly.entity_id
_entity_poly.type
_entity_poly.pdbx_seq_one_letter_code
_entity_poly.pdbx_strand_id
1 'polypeptide(L)'
;MARKKEFDEDTLLGKAVELFWKKGYNATSAQDLVDGLGINRSSLYNTYTDKRTLFKKALLQYQLTETGAMLNMLATAEDPKATVEQIFAGLIKESVEDNLLKGCFMVNTAVELAGCDKEIGEIVNKNNQSVEDGLTRLIEKGQQNVQFSNRNTARALARFVFGNITAIKVAARTGAAESVLQDIADVVLSAL
;
A
#
# COMPACT_ATOMS: atom_id res chain seq x y z
N MET A 1 19.58 13.29 -23.05
CA MET A 1 18.98 11.99 -23.43
C MET A 1 18.56 11.13 -22.22
N ALA A 2 18.83 11.51 -20.96
CA ALA A 2 18.47 10.72 -19.77
C ALA A 2 16.96 10.73 -19.43
N ARG A 3 16.28 11.87 -19.63
CA ARG A 3 14.88 12.06 -19.23
C ARG A 3 13.85 11.17 -19.93
N LYS A 4 14.17 10.67 -21.15
CA LYS A 4 13.28 9.75 -21.91
C LYS A 4 13.38 8.31 -21.40
N LYS A 5 14.52 7.93 -20.79
CA LYS A 5 14.71 6.60 -20.19
C LYS A 5 14.05 6.49 -18.82
N GLU A 6 14.08 7.54 -18.00
CA GLU A 6 13.40 7.56 -16.70
C GLU A 6 11.88 7.38 -16.85
N PHE A 7 11.25 8.12 -17.77
CA PHE A 7 9.80 8.01 -17.99
C PHE A 7 9.38 6.61 -18.50
N ASP A 8 10.27 5.94 -19.23
CA ASP A 8 10.06 4.57 -19.70
C ASP A 8 10.24 3.55 -18.56
N GLU A 9 11.22 3.77 -17.67
CA GLU A 9 11.43 2.92 -16.49
C GLU A 9 10.28 3.01 -15.48
N ASP A 10 9.80 4.21 -15.15
CA ASP A 10 8.67 4.39 -14.23
C ASP A 10 7.40 3.72 -14.75
N THR A 11 7.13 3.86 -16.05
CA THR A 11 5.99 3.20 -16.71
C THR A 11 6.11 1.69 -16.65
N LEU A 12 7.31 1.16 -16.91
CA LEU A 12 7.59 -0.27 -16.88
C LEU A 12 7.48 -0.81 -15.43
N LEU A 13 8.01 -0.10 -14.45
CA LEU A 13 7.86 -0.46 -13.03
C LEU A 13 6.40 -0.41 -12.58
N GLY A 14 5.60 0.54 -13.07
CA GLY A 14 4.16 0.56 -12.85
C GLY A 14 3.47 -0.70 -13.36
N LYS A 15 3.81 -1.18 -14.57
CA LYS A 15 3.32 -2.46 -15.09
C LYS A 15 3.80 -3.65 -14.24
N ALA A 16 5.04 -3.61 -13.76
CA ALA A 16 5.59 -4.64 -12.88
C ALA A 16 4.83 -4.69 -11.55
N VAL A 17 4.53 -3.54 -10.95
CA VAL A 17 3.68 -3.42 -9.76
C VAL A 17 2.34 -4.09 -10.00
N GLU A 18 1.62 -3.71 -11.07
CA GLU A 18 0.29 -4.29 -11.35
C GLU A 18 0.33 -5.81 -11.54
N LEU A 19 1.33 -6.32 -12.27
CA LEU A 19 1.48 -7.75 -12.50
C LEU A 19 1.77 -8.52 -11.20
N PHE A 20 2.73 -8.05 -10.42
CA PHE A 20 3.09 -8.69 -9.15
C PHE A 20 2.01 -8.54 -8.08
N TRP A 21 1.32 -7.41 -8.06
CA TRP A 21 0.22 -7.17 -7.12
C TRP A 21 -0.94 -8.13 -7.36
N LYS A 22 -1.25 -8.39 -8.64
CA LYS A 22 -2.27 -9.35 -9.03
C LYS A 22 -1.85 -10.80 -8.77
N LYS A 23 -0.67 -11.21 -9.25
CA LYS A 23 -0.26 -12.63 -9.27
C LYS A 23 0.53 -13.08 -8.04
N GLY A 24 1.20 -12.17 -7.34
CA GLY A 24 2.23 -12.51 -6.35
C GLY A 24 3.59 -12.79 -7.00
N TYR A 25 4.65 -12.78 -6.20
CA TYR A 25 6.01 -12.98 -6.68
C TYR A 25 6.23 -14.40 -7.21
N ASN A 26 5.82 -15.43 -6.47
CA ASN A 26 6.10 -16.82 -6.78
C ASN A 26 5.32 -17.31 -8.00
N ALA A 27 4.06 -16.88 -8.15
CA ALA A 27 3.22 -17.28 -9.29
C ALA A 27 3.47 -16.47 -10.57
N THR A 28 4.37 -15.46 -10.52
CA THR A 28 4.79 -14.71 -11.70
C THR A 28 6.00 -15.38 -12.36
N SER A 29 5.80 -15.86 -13.59
CA SER A 29 6.85 -16.47 -14.41
C SER A 29 7.64 -15.44 -15.21
N ALA A 30 8.79 -15.83 -15.77
CA ALA A 30 9.55 -14.97 -16.69
C ALA A 30 8.75 -14.62 -17.96
N GLN A 31 7.85 -15.50 -18.40
CA GLN A 31 7.02 -15.24 -19.57
C GLN A 31 5.93 -14.21 -19.25
N ASP A 32 5.30 -14.30 -18.07
CA ASP A 32 4.36 -13.28 -17.61
C ASP A 32 5.01 -11.89 -17.56
N LEU A 33 6.28 -11.80 -17.15
CA LEU A 33 7.03 -10.54 -17.13
C LEU A 33 7.26 -10.00 -18.55
N VAL A 34 7.68 -10.86 -19.49
CA VAL A 34 7.87 -10.46 -20.90
C VAL A 34 6.56 -9.90 -21.48
N ASP A 35 5.47 -10.64 -21.30
CA ASP A 35 4.16 -10.31 -21.87
C ASP A 35 3.54 -9.09 -21.18
N GLY A 36 3.58 -9.04 -19.85
CA GLY A 36 2.96 -7.97 -19.05
C GLY A 36 3.73 -6.64 -19.12
N LEU A 37 5.05 -6.67 -19.24
CA LEU A 37 5.86 -5.47 -19.37
C LEU A 37 5.93 -4.97 -20.83
N GLY A 38 5.73 -5.87 -21.79
CA GLY A 38 5.84 -5.58 -23.23
C GLY A 38 7.28 -5.44 -23.70
N ILE A 39 8.21 -6.18 -23.09
CA ILE A 39 9.64 -6.18 -23.44
C ILE A 39 10.11 -7.59 -23.73
N ASN A 40 11.18 -7.74 -24.51
CA ASN A 40 11.79 -9.04 -24.74
C ASN A 40 12.58 -9.53 -23.51
N ARG A 41 12.81 -10.85 -23.45
CA ARG A 41 13.52 -11.51 -22.34
C ARG A 41 14.95 -11.00 -22.14
N SER A 42 15.67 -10.67 -23.21
CA SER A 42 17.03 -10.13 -23.13
C SER A 42 17.05 -8.76 -22.45
N SER A 43 16.15 -7.85 -22.86
CA SER A 43 15.98 -6.54 -22.24
C SER A 43 15.64 -6.65 -20.75
N LEU A 44 14.75 -7.58 -20.36
CA LEU A 44 14.37 -7.80 -18.96
C LEU A 44 15.60 -8.09 -18.09
N TYR A 45 16.40 -9.08 -18.49
CA TYR A 45 17.55 -9.52 -17.69
C TYR A 45 18.77 -8.59 -17.82
N ASN A 46 18.92 -7.87 -18.93
CA ASN A 46 19.97 -6.86 -19.05
C ASN A 46 19.72 -5.65 -18.14
N THR A 47 18.45 -5.27 -17.92
CA THR A 47 18.10 -4.12 -17.08
C THR A 47 18.00 -4.48 -15.61
N TYR A 48 17.38 -5.62 -15.28
CA TYR A 48 17.04 -5.96 -13.91
C TYR A 48 17.82 -7.15 -13.35
N THR A 49 18.65 -7.82 -14.15
CA THR A 49 19.43 -9.01 -13.75
C THR A 49 18.58 -10.25 -13.44
N ASP A 50 17.56 -10.13 -12.60
CA ASP A 50 16.66 -11.22 -12.20
C ASP A 50 15.26 -10.71 -11.80
N LYS A 51 14.34 -11.66 -11.57
CA LYS A 51 12.96 -11.37 -11.13
C LYS A 51 12.93 -10.68 -9.76
N ARG A 52 13.84 -11.04 -8.85
CA ARG A 52 13.87 -10.53 -7.47
C ARG A 52 14.20 -9.03 -7.46
N THR A 53 15.14 -8.61 -8.26
CA THR A 53 15.58 -7.22 -8.40
C THR A 53 14.49 -6.37 -9.03
N LEU A 54 13.82 -6.86 -10.06
CA LEU A 54 12.63 -6.19 -10.61
C LEU A 54 11.51 -6.08 -9.57
N PHE A 55 11.22 -7.16 -8.83
CA PHE A 55 10.21 -7.14 -7.77
C PHE A 55 10.53 -6.14 -6.66
N LYS A 56 11.79 -6.08 -6.21
CA LYS A 56 12.25 -5.07 -5.25
C LYS A 56 12.04 -3.66 -5.77
N LYS A 57 12.40 -3.38 -7.04
CA LYS A 57 12.16 -2.07 -7.66
C LYS A 57 10.66 -1.76 -7.76
N ALA A 58 9.82 -2.75 -8.08
CA ALA A 58 8.37 -2.57 -8.08
C ALA A 58 7.81 -2.23 -6.68
N LEU A 59 8.29 -2.88 -5.62
CA LEU A 59 7.91 -2.52 -4.24
C LEU A 59 8.29 -1.09 -3.88
N LEU A 60 9.50 -0.66 -4.25
CA LEU A 60 9.94 0.72 -4.02
C LEU A 60 9.12 1.71 -4.86
N GLN A 61 8.75 1.36 -6.09
CA GLN A 61 7.87 2.18 -6.92
C GLN A 61 6.49 2.33 -6.27
N TYR A 62 5.89 1.24 -5.79
CA TYR A 62 4.62 1.29 -5.05
C TYR A 62 4.72 2.13 -3.78
N GLN A 63 5.85 2.06 -3.07
CA GLN A 63 6.10 2.90 -1.90
C GLN A 63 6.13 4.39 -2.29
N LEU A 64 6.79 4.74 -3.40
CA LEU A 64 6.89 6.12 -3.87
C LEU A 64 5.54 6.67 -4.34
N THR A 65 4.71 5.84 -4.99
CA THR A 65 3.42 6.29 -5.55
C THR A 65 2.29 6.18 -4.52
N GLU A 66 1.87 4.96 -4.17
CA GLU A 66 0.67 4.71 -3.36
C GLU A 66 0.89 5.11 -1.90
N THR A 67 2.01 4.63 -1.32
CA THR A 67 2.31 4.99 0.08
C THR A 67 2.73 6.45 0.20
N GLY A 68 3.45 6.98 -0.79
CA GLY A 68 3.81 8.40 -0.87
C GLY A 68 2.58 9.30 -0.91
N ALA A 69 1.56 8.97 -1.70
CA ALA A 69 0.30 9.70 -1.73
C ALA A 69 -0.42 9.71 -0.38
N MET A 70 -0.50 8.55 0.30
CA MET A 70 -1.07 8.46 1.64
C MET A 70 -0.28 9.31 2.65
N LEU A 71 1.05 9.22 2.66
CA LEU A 71 1.90 10.01 3.55
C LEU A 71 1.78 11.52 3.30
N ASN A 72 1.66 11.93 2.04
CA ASN A 72 1.44 13.32 1.69
C ASN A 72 0.08 13.81 2.22
N MET A 73 -0.99 13.03 2.03
CA MET A 73 -2.32 13.34 2.58
C MET A 73 -2.28 13.50 4.12
N LEU A 74 -1.58 12.62 4.82
CA LEU A 74 -1.40 12.69 6.27
C LEU A 74 -0.61 13.94 6.69
N ALA A 75 0.46 14.27 5.96
CA ALA A 75 1.34 15.39 6.27
C ALA A 75 0.68 16.77 6.01
N THR A 76 -0.19 16.87 5.01
CA THR A 76 -0.87 18.12 4.64
C THR A 76 -2.27 18.25 5.25
N ALA A 77 -2.66 17.34 6.14
CA ALA A 77 -3.99 17.31 6.74
C ALA A 77 -4.25 18.56 7.60
N GLU A 78 -5.26 19.35 7.23
CA GLU A 78 -5.72 20.50 8.03
C GLU A 78 -6.65 20.05 9.17
N ASP A 79 -7.61 19.18 8.87
CA ASP A 79 -8.57 18.59 9.80
C ASP A 79 -8.29 17.07 9.99
N PRO A 80 -7.68 16.67 11.12
CA PRO A 80 -7.41 15.28 11.44
C PRO A 80 -8.60 14.33 11.29
N LYS A 81 -9.77 14.71 11.77
CA LYS A 81 -10.95 13.84 11.75
C LYS A 81 -11.44 13.63 10.31
N ALA A 82 -11.61 14.72 9.57
CA ALA A 82 -12.02 14.65 8.18
C ALA A 82 -11.01 13.87 7.32
N THR A 83 -9.71 13.98 7.59
CA THR A 83 -8.68 13.21 6.88
C THR A 83 -8.84 11.71 7.12
N VAL A 84 -9.09 11.25 8.35
CA VAL A 84 -9.31 9.82 8.62
C VAL A 84 -10.58 9.31 7.94
N GLU A 85 -11.67 10.09 7.99
CA GLU A 85 -12.92 9.77 7.28
C GLU A 85 -12.70 9.63 5.77
N GLN A 86 -11.93 10.55 5.16
CA GLN A 86 -11.57 10.50 3.75
C GLN A 86 -10.72 9.28 3.40
N ILE A 87 -9.78 8.89 4.27
CA ILE A 87 -8.98 7.67 4.07
C ILE A 87 -9.89 6.45 4.00
N PHE A 88 -10.80 6.27 4.97
CA PHE A 88 -11.70 5.11 4.97
C PHE A 88 -12.68 5.13 3.79
N ALA A 89 -13.27 6.27 3.46
CA ALA A 89 -14.16 6.39 2.30
C ALA A 89 -13.44 6.08 0.99
N GLY A 90 -12.21 6.58 0.82
CA GLY A 90 -11.37 6.28 -0.35
C GLY A 90 -11.01 4.80 -0.43
N LEU A 91 -10.62 4.19 0.69
CA LEU A 91 -10.31 2.75 0.76
C LEU A 91 -11.50 1.87 0.39
N ILE A 92 -12.69 2.18 0.88
CA ILE A 92 -13.92 1.43 0.56
C ILE A 92 -14.21 1.58 -0.93
N LYS A 93 -14.21 2.81 -1.45
CA LYS A 93 -14.46 3.06 -2.88
C LYS A 93 -13.47 2.31 -3.77
N GLU A 94 -12.17 2.45 -3.51
CA GLU A 94 -11.13 1.73 -4.25
C GLU A 94 -11.34 0.21 -4.19
N SER A 95 -11.72 -0.31 -3.02
CA SER A 95 -11.94 -1.74 -2.80
C SER A 95 -13.13 -2.28 -3.57
N VAL A 96 -14.21 -1.49 -3.68
CA VAL A 96 -15.42 -1.86 -4.43
C VAL A 96 -15.18 -1.76 -5.94
N GLU A 97 -14.39 -0.77 -6.39
CA GLU A 97 -14.04 -0.57 -7.79
C GLU A 97 -12.94 -1.54 -8.28
N ASP A 98 -12.20 -2.18 -7.36
CA ASP A 98 -11.15 -3.15 -7.69
C ASP A 98 -11.71 -4.51 -8.12
N ASN A 99 -12.09 -4.60 -9.39
CA ASN A 99 -12.52 -5.85 -10.04
C ASN A 99 -11.46 -6.97 -10.01
N LEU A 100 -10.19 -6.65 -9.72
CA LEU A 100 -9.11 -7.63 -9.66
C LEU A 100 -8.87 -8.15 -8.24
N LEU A 101 -9.58 -7.60 -7.23
CA LEU A 101 -9.50 -8.01 -5.82
C LEU A 101 -8.05 -8.10 -5.33
N LYS A 102 -7.20 -7.14 -5.72
CA LYS A 102 -5.75 -7.17 -5.49
C LYS A 102 -5.41 -7.01 -4.01
N GLY A 103 -6.25 -6.35 -3.23
CA GLY A 103 -5.98 -6.05 -1.82
C GLY A 103 -4.77 -5.10 -1.68
N CYS A 104 -3.89 -5.29 -0.69
CA CYS A 104 -2.73 -4.42 -0.49
C CYS A 104 -1.42 -5.10 -0.94
N PHE A 105 -0.65 -4.44 -1.81
CA PHE A 105 0.59 -5.03 -2.34
C PHE A 105 1.64 -5.31 -1.24
N MET A 106 1.80 -4.38 -0.30
CA MET A 106 2.72 -4.54 0.84
C MET A 106 2.30 -5.68 1.77
N VAL A 107 1.00 -5.84 2.03
CA VAL A 107 0.46 -6.91 2.88
C VAL A 107 0.62 -8.27 2.20
N ASN A 108 0.29 -8.36 0.91
CA ASN A 108 0.49 -9.59 0.13
C ASN A 108 1.97 -10.00 0.15
N THR A 109 2.87 -9.04 -0.03
CA THR A 109 4.32 -9.24 0.05
C THR A 109 4.78 -9.68 1.44
N ALA A 110 4.22 -9.10 2.49
CA ALA A 110 4.51 -9.47 3.87
C ALA A 110 4.21 -10.97 4.10
N VAL A 111 3.03 -11.40 3.66
CA VAL A 111 2.58 -12.79 3.79
C VAL A 111 3.40 -13.74 2.92
N GLU A 112 3.74 -13.33 1.70
CA GLU A 112 4.41 -14.19 0.72
C GLU A 112 5.92 -14.33 0.96
N LEU A 113 6.62 -13.24 1.33
CA LEU A 113 8.08 -13.17 1.25
C LEU A 113 8.79 -12.70 2.52
N ALA A 114 8.14 -11.94 3.42
CA ALA A 114 8.88 -11.32 4.53
C ALA A 114 9.49 -12.35 5.51
N GLY A 115 8.94 -13.56 5.58
CA GLY A 115 9.47 -14.65 6.41
C GLY A 115 10.70 -15.36 5.83
N CYS A 116 10.97 -15.24 4.52
CA CYS A 116 12.06 -15.97 3.85
C CYS A 116 13.04 -15.06 3.08
N ASP A 117 12.69 -13.80 2.84
CA ASP A 117 13.55 -12.78 2.26
C ASP A 117 13.66 -11.58 3.20
N LYS A 118 14.77 -11.52 3.94
CA LYS A 118 15.02 -10.51 4.96
C LYS A 118 14.99 -9.08 4.40
N GLU A 119 15.55 -8.88 3.21
CA GLU A 119 15.63 -7.55 2.59
C GLU A 119 14.23 -7.05 2.19
N ILE A 120 13.41 -7.93 1.62
CA ILE A 120 12.01 -7.61 1.31
C ILE A 120 11.22 -7.34 2.59
N GLY A 121 11.43 -8.16 3.64
CA GLY A 121 10.81 -7.93 4.95
C GLY A 121 11.18 -6.58 5.56
N GLU A 122 12.43 -6.12 5.41
CA GLU A 122 12.86 -4.80 5.86
C GLU A 122 12.16 -3.66 5.08
N ILE A 123 11.94 -3.81 3.78
CA ILE A 123 11.19 -2.84 2.97
C ILE A 123 9.75 -2.73 3.46
N VAL A 124 9.07 -3.87 3.64
CA VAL A 124 7.69 -3.90 4.16
C VAL A 124 7.61 -3.25 5.54
N ASN A 125 8.52 -3.59 6.45
CA ASN A 125 8.51 -3.06 7.81
C ASN A 125 8.74 -1.54 7.83
N LYS A 126 9.71 -1.04 7.05
CA LYS A 126 9.95 0.41 6.93
C LYS A 126 8.75 1.13 6.34
N ASN A 127 8.08 0.53 5.36
CA ASN A 127 6.86 1.07 4.78
C ASN A 127 5.76 1.21 5.84
N ASN A 128 5.48 0.13 6.57
CA ASN A 128 4.46 0.12 7.63
C ASN A 128 4.79 1.13 8.74
N GLN A 129 6.06 1.21 9.15
CA GLN A 129 6.52 2.20 10.14
C GLN A 129 6.30 3.64 9.65
N SER A 130 6.57 3.93 8.37
CA SER A 130 6.36 5.27 7.82
C SER A 130 4.89 5.69 7.88
N VAL A 131 3.98 4.78 7.55
CA VAL A 131 2.53 5.03 7.62
C VAL A 131 2.07 5.17 9.08
N GLU A 132 2.54 4.31 9.97
CA GLU A 132 2.25 4.40 11.40
C GLU A 132 2.71 5.73 12.00
N ASP A 133 3.89 6.22 11.61
CA ASP A 133 4.42 7.52 12.04
C ASP A 133 3.57 8.68 11.51
N GLY A 134 3.14 8.63 10.25
CA GLY A 134 2.24 9.61 9.66
C GLY A 134 0.89 9.67 10.39
N LEU A 135 0.28 8.51 10.62
CA LEU A 135 -0.98 8.39 11.37
C LEU A 135 -0.83 8.85 12.82
N THR A 136 0.29 8.54 13.46
CA THR A 136 0.57 8.99 14.83
C THR A 136 0.54 10.51 14.91
N ARG A 137 1.24 11.21 14.00
CA ARG A 137 1.25 12.68 13.97
C ARG A 137 -0.13 13.27 13.70
N LEU A 138 -0.90 12.66 12.79
CA LEU A 138 -2.27 13.08 12.51
C LEU A 138 -3.15 12.97 13.77
N ILE A 139 -3.05 11.84 14.46
CA ILE A 139 -3.86 11.57 15.66
C ILE A 139 -3.43 12.47 16.82
N GLU A 140 -2.12 12.72 16.99
CA GLU A 140 -1.62 13.70 17.97
C GLU A 140 -2.23 15.09 17.72
N LYS A 141 -2.28 15.54 16.46
CA LYS A 141 -2.94 16.80 16.10
C LYS A 141 -4.43 16.79 16.43
N GLY A 142 -5.15 15.69 16.14
CA GLY A 142 -6.57 15.57 16.48
C GLY A 142 -6.84 15.53 17.97
N GLN A 143 -5.95 14.89 18.76
CA GLN A 143 -6.00 14.86 20.22
C GLN A 143 -5.78 16.25 20.83
N GLN A 144 -4.83 17.03 20.30
CA GLN A 144 -4.60 18.43 20.72
C GLN A 144 -5.80 19.34 20.45
N ASN A 145 -6.51 19.08 19.35
CA ASN A 145 -7.71 19.83 18.95
C ASN A 145 -9.02 19.26 19.53
N VAL A 146 -8.94 18.27 20.44
CA VAL A 146 -10.11 17.62 21.08
C VAL A 146 -11.07 16.97 20.06
N GLN A 147 -10.54 16.56 18.90
CA GLN A 147 -11.27 15.83 17.87
C GLN A 147 -11.22 14.31 18.09
N PHE A 148 -10.16 13.84 18.75
CA PHE A 148 -9.95 12.44 19.12
C PHE A 148 -9.79 12.28 20.62
N SER A 149 -10.18 11.12 21.13
CA SER A 149 -10.06 10.69 22.51
C SER A 149 -8.61 10.59 22.96
N ASN A 150 -8.35 11.10 24.16
CA ASN A 150 -7.06 10.96 24.84
C ASN A 150 -6.98 9.71 25.74
N ARG A 151 -7.96 8.80 25.65
CA ARG A 151 -7.97 7.57 26.46
C ARG A 151 -6.82 6.63 26.09
N ASN A 152 -6.42 6.61 24.83
CA ASN A 152 -5.31 5.81 24.31
C ASN A 152 -4.22 6.74 23.77
N THR A 153 -2.99 6.25 23.72
CA THR A 153 -1.90 7.01 23.08
C THR A 153 -2.14 7.12 21.58
N ALA A 154 -1.73 8.24 20.97
CA ALA A 154 -1.83 8.43 19.53
C ALA A 154 -1.19 7.28 18.73
N ARG A 155 -0.06 6.75 19.22
CA ARG A 155 0.62 5.59 18.64
C ARG A 155 -0.23 4.32 18.66
N ALA A 156 -0.96 4.06 19.74
CA ALA A 156 -1.85 2.90 19.84
C ALA A 156 -3.04 3.04 18.89
N LEU A 157 -3.64 4.24 18.81
CA LEU A 157 -4.71 4.54 17.86
C LEU A 157 -4.21 4.46 16.41
N ALA A 158 -3.00 4.93 16.11
CA ALA A 158 -2.39 4.82 14.77
C ALA A 158 -2.23 3.37 14.33
N ARG A 159 -1.77 2.49 15.23
CA ARG A 159 -1.70 1.04 14.99
C ARG A 159 -3.06 0.42 14.76
N PHE A 160 -4.05 0.83 15.55
CA PHE A 160 -5.42 0.38 15.39
C PHE A 160 -6.01 0.79 14.03
N VAL A 161 -5.84 2.06 13.63
CA VAL A 161 -6.26 2.56 12.32
C VAL A 161 -5.54 1.82 11.20
N PHE A 162 -4.21 1.74 11.24
CA PHE A 162 -3.42 1.05 10.21
C PHE A 162 -3.78 -0.44 10.07
N GLY A 163 -4.02 -1.11 11.20
CA GLY A 163 -4.48 -2.50 11.22
C GLY A 163 -5.83 -2.67 10.53
N ASN A 164 -6.78 -1.76 10.76
CA ASN A 164 -8.10 -1.81 10.12
C ASN A 164 -8.08 -1.39 8.64
N ILE A 165 -7.20 -0.46 8.24
CA ILE A 165 -6.93 -0.18 6.82
C ILE A 165 -6.48 -1.47 6.11
N THR A 166 -5.56 -2.22 6.74
CA THR A 166 -5.12 -3.52 6.23
C THR A 166 -6.27 -4.53 6.19
N ALA A 167 -7.08 -4.59 7.25
CA ALA A 167 -8.23 -5.51 7.33
C ALA A 167 -9.25 -5.25 6.21
N ILE A 168 -9.59 -4.00 5.92
CA ILE A 168 -10.50 -3.64 4.81
C ILE A 168 -9.94 -4.12 3.48
N LYS A 169 -8.66 -3.83 3.16
CA LYS A 169 -8.04 -4.28 1.90
C LYS A 169 -8.00 -5.81 1.78
N VAL A 170 -7.82 -6.53 2.89
CA VAL A 170 -7.85 -8.01 2.90
C VAL A 170 -9.27 -8.56 2.76
N ALA A 171 -10.26 -7.98 3.45
CA ALA A 171 -11.66 -8.37 3.32
C ALA A 171 -12.18 -8.16 1.89
N ALA A 172 -11.84 -7.01 1.29
CA ALA A 172 -12.14 -6.72 -0.11
C ALA A 172 -11.57 -7.78 -1.06
N ARG A 173 -10.32 -8.23 -0.83
CA ARG A 173 -9.69 -9.31 -1.61
C ARG A 173 -10.48 -10.62 -1.59
N THR A 174 -11.28 -10.87 -0.56
CA THR A 174 -12.16 -12.05 -0.45
C THR A 174 -13.58 -11.82 -0.97
N GLY A 175 -13.87 -10.65 -1.55
CA GLY A 175 -15.19 -10.30 -2.07
C GLY A 175 -16.19 -9.90 -0.98
N ALA A 176 -15.70 -9.35 0.15
CA ALA A 176 -16.59 -8.80 1.16
C ALA A 176 -17.49 -7.70 0.56
N ALA A 177 -18.76 -7.68 0.96
CA ALA A 177 -19.69 -6.64 0.55
C ALA A 177 -19.26 -5.27 1.08
N GLU A 178 -19.60 -4.21 0.35
CA GLU A 178 -19.32 -2.82 0.75
C GLU A 178 -19.80 -2.52 2.17
N SER A 179 -20.98 -3.03 2.57
CA SER A 179 -21.53 -2.86 3.92
C SER A 179 -20.62 -3.42 5.01
N VAL A 180 -19.90 -4.51 4.75
CA VAL A 180 -18.92 -5.08 5.71
C VAL A 180 -17.73 -4.16 5.86
N LEU A 181 -17.27 -3.53 4.77
CA LEU A 181 -16.15 -2.59 4.83
C LEU A 181 -16.58 -1.30 5.55
N GLN A 182 -17.81 -0.86 5.33
CA GLN A 182 -18.41 0.28 6.02
C GLN A 182 -18.54 0.04 7.53
N ASP A 183 -19.01 -1.14 7.95
CA ASP A 183 -19.10 -1.50 9.38
C ASP A 183 -17.73 -1.40 10.08
N ILE A 184 -16.66 -1.85 9.42
CA ILE A 184 -15.29 -1.73 9.96
C ILE A 184 -14.89 -0.26 10.09
N ALA A 185 -15.12 0.54 9.04
CA ALA A 185 -14.79 1.96 9.06
C ALA A 185 -15.54 2.72 10.16
N ASP A 186 -16.84 2.49 10.31
CA ASP A 186 -17.68 3.15 11.29
C ASP A 186 -17.22 2.85 12.72
N VAL A 187 -16.90 1.58 13.01
CA VAL A 187 -16.36 1.18 14.31
C VAL A 187 -15.01 1.85 14.58
N VAL A 188 -14.13 1.92 13.57
CA VAL A 188 -12.84 2.60 13.74
C VAL A 188 -13.01 4.08 14.05
N LEU A 189 -13.85 4.77 13.28
CA LEU A 189 -14.11 6.20 13.47
C LEU A 189 -14.75 6.50 14.83
N SER A 190 -15.59 5.59 15.34
CA SER A 190 -16.19 5.73 16.68
C SER A 190 -15.20 5.52 17.83
N ALA A 191 -14.08 4.83 17.57
CA ALA A 191 -13.08 4.49 18.57
C ALA A 191 -11.94 5.52 18.68
N LEU A 192 -11.86 6.44 17.71
CA LEU A 192 -10.92 7.56 17.68
C LEU A 192 -11.38 8.70 18.59
#